data_AF-C6XRN4-F1
#
_entry.id   AF-C6XRN4-F1
#
_cell.length_a   1.000
_cell.length_b   1.000
_cell.length_c   1.000
_cell.angle_alpha   90.00
_cell.angle_beta   90.00
_cell.angle_gamma   90.00
#
_symmetry.space_group_name_H-M   'P 1'
#
loop_
_entity.id
_entity.type
_entity.pdbx_description
1 polymer ?
#
loop_
_entity_poly.entity_id
_entity_poly.type
_entity_poly.pdbx_seq_one_letter_code
_entity_poly.pdbx_strand_id
1 'polypeptide(L)'
;MTEIDARQRLKFLVGGVSLLALGSCSGGGGGSSPTPTPTSTSTPIDYEPTSGLLRNTYRNNFKIGSAALTPQIDANDPIVDLLKSQFNSMMAEYEMKADVISPSEGVYDFSAGDKLVAFAEANGFELHGHTLLWHSSTPDYFFLGSKDEIKTKLQNYVTEVVTHFKGKVHSWHVVNEVVSDSASETTAPYRNSDWYQAVGSAEYIDWAFEAAHAADPDALLFINEYNTEFEDKRGRLIEIVEDLLDRNIPIHGVGHQCHLDYRDAASSVLSAIDAVDDLFAGLVNHITEMDMSVYGDPGSCWQNETGCDADFGANVPAERLKLQAQIFRDLFNGLILRPSVENVSFWGVSDAHSWLNERPTERTNYPLLFDRNYKAKPAFRAITDSNYVI
;
A
#
# COMPACT_ATOMS: atom_id res chain seq x y z
N MET A 1 27.70 6.68 17.84
CA MET A 1 26.68 5.62 17.88
C MET A 1 26.14 5.53 16.48
N THR A 2 26.49 4.47 15.78
CA THR A 2 26.25 4.25 14.34
C THR A 2 24.76 4.15 14.06
N GLU A 3 24.26 5.04 13.20
CA GLU A 3 22.91 4.98 12.63
C GLU A 3 22.75 3.66 11.86
N ILE A 4 21.72 2.91 12.23
CA ILE A 4 21.26 1.75 11.48
C ILE A 4 20.32 2.30 10.42
N ASP A 5 20.81 2.41 9.19
CA ASP A 5 20.06 2.81 8.00
C ASP A 5 18.84 1.89 7.77
N ALA A 6 17.75 2.45 7.28
CA ALA A 6 16.48 1.76 7.00
C ALA A 6 16.67 0.51 6.11
N ARG A 7 17.71 0.50 5.27
CA ARG A 7 18.12 -0.65 4.44
C ARG A 7 18.54 -1.90 5.22
N GLN A 8 18.90 -1.78 6.50
CA GLN A 8 19.34 -2.93 7.32
C GLN A 8 18.19 -3.66 8.01
N ARG A 9 17.00 -3.05 8.14
CA ARG A 9 15.86 -3.67 8.83
C ARG A 9 15.18 -4.76 7.97
N LEU A 10 15.29 -4.69 6.64
CA LEU A 10 14.69 -5.67 5.71
C LEU A 10 15.30 -7.08 5.83
N LYS A 11 16.48 -7.22 6.44
CA LYS A 11 17.18 -8.52 6.57
C LYS A 11 16.66 -9.41 7.71
N PHE A 12 15.74 -8.93 8.56
CA PHE A 12 15.30 -9.66 9.75
C PHE A 12 13.93 -10.35 9.63
N LEU A 13 13.21 -10.22 8.52
CA LEU A 13 11.89 -10.84 8.33
C LEU A 13 11.92 -12.33 7.95
N VAL A 14 13.11 -12.93 7.78
CA VAL A 14 13.25 -14.37 7.50
C VAL A 14 13.98 -15.05 8.66
N GLY A 15 13.26 -15.39 9.72
CA GLY A 15 13.74 -16.39 10.67
C GLY A 15 13.13 -16.34 12.06
N GLY A 16 12.35 -17.37 12.41
CA GLY A 16 12.34 -17.89 13.78
C GLY A 16 10.99 -18.13 14.43
N VAL A 17 10.30 -19.20 14.04
CA VAL A 17 9.27 -19.86 14.86
C VAL A 17 9.96 -20.66 15.97
N SER A 18 9.52 -20.52 17.23
CA SER A 18 9.45 -21.65 18.20
C SER A 18 8.68 -21.37 19.50
N LEU A 19 7.64 -22.19 19.64
CA LEU A 19 6.80 -22.66 20.74
C LEU A 19 6.99 -22.23 22.22
N LEU A 20 5.79 -22.07 22.81
CA LEU A 20 5.34 -22.09 24.20
C LEU A 20 5.88 -23.23 25.10
N ALA A 21 5.98 -22.91 26.40
CA ALA A 21 5.74 -23.86 27.48
C ALA A 21 4.96 -23.21 28.65
N LEU A 22 4.00 -23.97 29.18
CA LEU A 22 3.02 -23.63 30.20
C LEU A 22 3.62 -23.52 31.62
N GLY A 23 2.98 -22.70 32.46
CA GLY A 23 3.14 -22.70 33.92
C GLY A 23 1.88 -22.19 34.62
N SER A 24 1.06 -23.12 35.13
CA SER A 24 -0.08 -22.86 36.01
C SER A 24 0.38 -22.54 37.43
N CYS A 25 -0.33 -21.65 38.14
CA CYS A 25 -0.74 -21.87 39.53
C CYS A 25 -1.86 -20.92 39.97
N SER A 26 -2.76 -21.49 40.76
CA SER A 26 -3.99 -20.97 41.34
C SER A 26 -3.81 -19.96 42.47
N GLY A 27 -4.83 -19.12 42.70
CA GLY A 27 -5.04 -18.43 43.98
C GLY A 27 -6.42 -17.77 44.04
N GLY A 28 -7.34 -18.37 44.80
CA GLY A 28 -8.71 -17.86 44.99
C GLY A 28 -8.81 -16.74 46.03
N GLY A 29 -9.88 -15.96 45.94
CA GLY A 29 -10.29 -14.98 46.93
C GLY A 29 -11.68 -14.44 46.62
N GLY A 30 -12.68 -14.92 47.36
CA GLY A 30 -14.08 -14.52 47.21
C GLY A 30 -14.35 -13.11 47.76
N GLY A 31 -15.20 -12.37 47.05
CA GLY A 31 -15.76 -11.10 47.47
C GLY A 31 -17.05 -10.83 46.71
N SER A 32 -18.16 -10.75 47.45
CA SER A 32 -19.53 -10.66 46.97
C SER A 32 -19.81 -9.39 46.15
N SER A 33 -20.36 -9.55 44.95
CA SER A 33 -20.79 -8.44 44.07
C SER A 33 -22.21 -7.94 44.40
N PRO A 34 -22.49 -6.64 44.26
CA PRO A 34 -23.85 -6.13 44.16
C PRO A 34 -24.38 -6.32 42.73
N THR A 35 -25.67 -6.65 42.61
CA THR A 35 -26.36 -6.90 41.35
C THR A 35 -26.40 -5.65 40.45
N PRO A 36 -25.83 -5.67 39.23
CA PRO A 36 -26.08 -4.64 38.24
C PRO A 36 -27.35 -4.94 37.45
N THR A 37 -28.14 -3.89 37.22
CA THR A 37 -29.26 -3.80 36.26
C THR A 37 -28.85 -4.35 34.88
N PRO A 38 -29.74 -5.03 34.13
CA PRO A 38 -29.36 -5.60 32.84
C PRO A 38 -29.17 -4.49 31.81
N THR A 39 -27.94 -4.00 31.69
CA THR A 39 -27.49 -3.34 30.47
C THR A 39 -27.42 -4.43 29.41
N SER A 40 -28.20 -4.28 28.34
CA SER A 40 -28.08 -5.09 27.12
C SER A 40 -26.69 -4.88 26.52
N THR A 41 -25.67 -5.57 27.05
CA THR A 41 -24.40 -5.76 26.37
C THR A 41 -24.67 -6.82 25.31
N SER A 42 -25.01 -6.38 24.09
CA SER A 42 -24.91 -7.26 22.93
C SER A 42 -23.46 -7.70 22.87
N THR A 43 -23.20 -8.97 23.15
CA THR A 43 -21.94 -9.62 22.78
C THR A 43 -21.66 -9.25 21.32
N PRO A 44 -20.46 -8.77 20.94
CA PRO A 44 -20.15 -8.57 19.54
C PRO A 44 -20.43 -9.88 18.82
N ILE A 45 -21.41 -9.89 17.91
CA ILE A 45 -21.64 -11.02 17.04
C ILE A 45 -20.35 -11.11 16.20
N ASP A 46 -19.60 -12.20 16.35
CA ASP A 46 -18.52 -12.55 15.43
C ASP A 46 -19.10 -12.53 14.01
N TYR A 47 -18.75 -11.50 13.24
CA TYR A 47 -19.19 -11.38 11.87
C TYR A 47 -18.19 -12.11 10.99
N GLU A 48 -18.58 -13.30 10.53
CA GLU A 48 -17.86 -14.02 9.49
C GLU A 48 -18.33 -13.52 8.12
N PRO A 49 -17.47 -12.88 7.32
CA PRO A 49 -17.84 -12.42 6.00
C PRO A 49 -18.12 -13.62 5.09
N THR A 50 -19.21 -13.56 4.33
CA THR A 50 -19.46 -14.56 3.28
C THR A 50 -18.36 -14.46 2.23
N SER A 51 -17.90 -15.60 1.69
CA SER A 51 -16.92 -15.61 0.60
C SER A 51 -17.40 -14.78 -0.58
N GLY A 52 -16.53 -13.89 -1.04
CA GLY A 52 -16.74 -12.97 -2.13
C GLY A 52 -17.44 -11.67 -1.76
N LEU A 53 -17.90 -11.49 -0.53
CA LEU A 53 -18.73 -10.34 -0.16
C LEU A 53 -18.09 -9.00 -0.57
N LEU A 54 -16.83 -8.77 -0.20
CA LEU A 54 -16.16 -7.50 -0.51
C LEU A 54 -16.02 -7.25 -2.02
N ARG A 55 -15.28 -8.10 -2.76
CA ARG A 55 -15.13 -7.95 -4.21
C ARG A 55 -16.47 -7.96 -4.98
N ASN A 56 -17.47 -8.69 -4.51
CA ASN A 56 -18.75 -8.80 -5.22
C ASN A 56 -19.62 -7.55 -5.03
N THR A 57 -19.50 -6.86 -3.89
CA THR A 57 -20.14 -5.56 -3.65
C THR A 57 -19.70 -4.54 -4.69
N TYR A 58 -18.41 -4.55 -5.07
CA TYR A 58 -17.81 -3.55 -5.97
C TYR A 58 -17.53 -4.04 -7.39
N ARG A 59 -17.95 -5.25 -7.77
CA ARG A 59 -17.62 -5.90 -9.06
C ARG A 59 -17.98 -5.10 -10.33
N ASN A 60 -18.90 -4.14 -10.22
CA ASN A 60 -19.34 -3.28 -11.32
C ASN A 60 -18.68 -1.90 -11.29
N ASN A 61 -17.80 -1.64 -10.33
CA ASN A 61 -17.16 -0.36 -10.08
C ASN A 61 -15.65 -0.48 -10.29
N PHE A 62 -14.99 -1.34 -9.50
CA PHE A 62 -13.53 -1.51 -9.52
C PHE A 62 -13.13 -2.88 -8.97
N LYS A 63 -11.88 -3.27 -9.20
CA LYS A 63 -11.23 -4.40 -8.51
C LYS A 63 -10.97 -4.05 -7.05
N ILE A 64 -11.01 -5.07 -6.20
CA ILE A 64 -10.63 -4.96 -4.79
C ILE A 64 -9.35 -5.77 -4.59
N GLY A 65 -8.27 -5.08 -4.23
CA GLY A 65 -6.97 -5.67 -4.07
C GLY A 65 -6.40 -5.64 -2.66
N SER A 66 -5.33 -6.41 -2.46
CA SER A 66 -4.52 -6.38 -1.26
C SER A 66 -3.05 -6.56 -1.63
N ALA A 67 -2.15 -5.83 -0.97
CA ALA A 67 -0.76 -6.21 -0.89
C ALA A 67 -0.62 -7.57 -0.19
N ALA A 68 0.30 -8.40 -0.66
CA ALA A 68 0.60 -9.69 -0.07
C ALA A 68 2.08 -10.05 -0.21
N LEU A 69 2.57 -10.79 0.78
CA LEU A 69 3.89 -11.41 0.79
C LEU A 69 3.81 -12.87 0.36
N THR A 70 4.92 -13.41 -0.10
CA THR A 70 5.05 -14.83 -0.46
C THR A 70 4.69 -15.82 0.66
N PRO A 71 5.02 -15.60 1.95
CA PRO A 71 4.56 -16.51 3.01
C PRO A 71 3.04 -16.47 3.22
N GLN A 72 2.38 -15.35 2.92
CA GLN A 72 0.94 -15.16 3.13
C GLN A 72 0.08 -15.83 2.05
N ILE A 73 0.69 -16.28 0.94
CA ILE A 73 0.01 -17.03 -0.11
C ILE A 73 0.22 -18.56 0.00
N ASP A 74 0.98 -19.00 1.01
CA ASP A 74 1.16 -20.42 1.29
C ASP A 74 -0.14 -21.04 1.82
N ALA A 75 -0.47 -22.26 1.38
CA ALA A 75 -1.73 -22.93 1.72
C ALA A 75 -1.93 -23.23 3.23
N ASN A 76 -0.86 -23.13 4.03
CA ASN A 76 -0.92 -23.35 5.48
C ASN A 76 -1.15 -22.05 6.26
N ASP A 77 -1.06 -20.89 5.62
CA ASP A 77 -1.33 -19.61 6.27
C ASP A 77 -2.85 -19.34 6.23
N PRO A 78 -3.54 -19.20 7.38
CA PRO A 78 -4.98 -18.92 7.40
C PRO A 78 -5.37 -17.62 6.65
N ILE A 79 -4.44 -16.69 6.46
CA ILE A 79 -4.69 -15.44 5.72
C ILE A 79 -4.98 -15.69 4.24
N VAL A 80 -4.49 -16.79 3.67
CA VAL A 80 -4.65 -17.09 2.24
C VAL A 80 -6.11 -17.32 1.87
N ASP A 81 -6.89 -17.94 2.78
CA ASP A 81 -8.31 -18.17 2.59
C ASP A 81 -9.07 -16.84 2.64
N LEU A 82 -8.67 -15.94 3.54
CA LEU A 82 -9.26 -14.61 3.61
C LEU A 82 -8.94 -13.81 2.33
N LEU A 83 -7.68 -13.81 1.89
CA LEU A 83 -7.23 -13.18 0.66
C LEU A 83 -8.05 -13.68 -0.55
N LYS A 84 -8.08 -15.00 -0.77
CA LYS A 84 -8.85 -15.64 -1.84
C LYS A 84 -10.36 -15.40 -1.73
N SER A 85 -10.89 -15.27 -0.52
CA SER A 85 -12.32 -15.09 -0.33
C SER A 85 -12.78 -13.66 -0.57
N GLN A 86 -11.98 -12.62 -0.32
CA GLN A 86 -12.49 -11.24 -0.34
C GLN A 86 -11.95 -10.38 -1.48
N PHE A 87 -10.82 -10.74 -2.07
CA PHE A 87 -10.11 -9.92 -3.05
C PHE A 87 -10.12 -10.56 -4.45
N ASN A 88 -9.85 -9.75 -5.49
CA ASN A 88 -9.69 -10.17 -6.89
C ASN A 88 -8.60 -9.38 -7.65
N SER A 89 -7.83 -8.57 -6.92
CA SER A 89 -6.60 -7.93 -7.36
C SER A 89 -5.53 -8.12 -6.27
N MET A 90 -4.25 -8.07 -6.63
CA MET A 90 -3.16 -8.15 -5.67
C MET A 90 -1.94 -7.35 -6.12
N MET A 91 -1.12 -6.99 -5.15
CA MET A 91 0.15 -6.29 -5.34
C MET A 91 1.24 -6.99 -4.53
N ALA A 92 2.46 -7.05 -5.05
CA ALA A 92 3.61 -7.52 -4.28
C ALA A 92 4.00 -6.46 -3.25
N GLU A 93 4.03 -6.81 -1.96
CA GLU A 93 4.39 -5.83 -0.92
C GLU A 93 5.90 -5.48 -0.97
N TYR A 94 6.78 -6.47 -1.22
CA TYR A 94 8.22 -6.24 -1.39
C TYR A 94 8.86 -7.02 -2.55
N GLU A 95 8.29 -8.17 -2.93
CA GLU A 95 8.93 -9.16 -3.80
C GLU A 95 9.27 -8.66 -5.21
N MET A 96 8.66 -7.56 -5.64
CA MET A 96 8.89 -6.95 -6.96
C MET A 96 9.62 -5.59 -6.90
N LYS A 97 10.20 -5.24 -5.75
CA LYS A 97 11.04 -4.04 -5.62
C LYS A 97 12.46 -4.29 -6.16
N ALA A 98 13.16 -3.23 -6.57
CA ALA A 98 14.41 -3.35 -7.30
C ALA A 98 15.56 -3.96 -6.49
N ASP A 99 15.62 -3.73 -5.18
CA ASP A 99 16.62 -4.35 -4.31
C ASP A 99 16.41 -5.86 -4.08
N VAL A 100 15.18 -6.35 -4.25
CA VAL A 100 14.85 -7.78 -4.23
C VAL A 100 15.11 -8.40 -5.59
N ILE A 101 14.57 -7.82 -6.66
CA ILE A 101 14.68 -8.37 -8.00
C ILE A 101 16.11 -8.31 -8.52
N SER A 102 16.82 -7.20 -8.35
CA SER A 102 18.16 -7.02 -8.90
C SER A 102 19.12 -6.42 -7.88
N PRO A 103 19.52 -7.20 -6.85
CA PRO A 103 20.36 -6.72 -5.75
C PRO A 103 21.77 -6.28 -6.19
N SER A 104 22.22 -6.70 -7.37
CA SER A 104 23.52 -6.36 -7.95
C SER A 104 23.45 -6.38 -9.48
N GLU A 105 24.25 -5.53 -10.13
CA GLU A 105 24.24 -5.36 -11.58
C GLU A 105 24.33 -6.69 -12.34
N GLY A 106 23.37 -6.93 -13.23
CA GLY A 106 23.31 -8.13 -14.07
C GLY A 106 22.85 -9.41 -13.36
N VAL A 107 22.47 -9.34 -12.08
CA VAL A 107 21.87 -10.44 -11.32
C VAL A 107 20.38 -10.17 -11.14
N TYR A 108 19.56 -11.16 -11.45
CA TYR A 108 18.11 -11.10 -11.27
C TYR A 108 17.61 -12.32 -10.48
N ASP A 109 16.77 -12.07 -9.47
CA ASP A 109 16.00 -13.08 -8.77
C ASP A 109 14.50 -12.78 -8.91
N PHE A 110 13.86 -13.47 -9.85
CA PHE A 110 12.42 -13.36 -10.08
C PHE A 110 11.61 -14.36 -9.25
N SER A 111 12.25 -15.22 -8.45
CA SER A 111 11.59 -16.40 -7.86
C SER A 111 10.42 -16.04 -6.95
N ALA A 112 10.52 -14.95 -6.20
CA ALA A 112 9.46 -14.49 -5.32
C ALA A 112 8.30 -13.85 -6.11
N GLY A 113 8.61 -13.01 -7.10
CA GLY A 113 7.61 -12.46 -8.02
C GLY A 113 6.88 -13.54 -8.84
N ASP A 114 7.60 -14.55 -9.33
CA ASP A 114 7.04 -15.69 -10.06
C ASP A 114 6.04 -16.49 -9.22
N LYS A 115 6.28 -16.63 -7.90
CA LYS A 115 5.32 -17.27 -6.99
C LYS A 115 4.03 -16.46 -6.87
N LEU A 116 4.14 -15.13 -6.75
CA LEU A 116 2.97 -14.24 -6.69
C LEU A 116 2.17 -14.28 -8.00
N VAL A 117 2.86 -14.25 -9.15
CA VAL A 117 2.23 -14.42 -10.46
C VAL A 117 1.49 -15.75 -10.57
N ALA A 118 2.14 -16.87 -10.22
CA ALA A 118 1.52 -18.18 -10.29
C ALA A 118 0.29 -18.29 -9.36
N PHE A 119 0.37 -17.69 -8.18
CA PHE A 119 -0.77 -17.60 -7.28
C PHE A 119 -1.90 -16.75 -7.87
N ALA A 120 -1.57 -15.61 -8.48
CA ALA A 120 -2.55 -14.71 -9.07
C ALA A 120 -3.32 -15.40 -10.20
N GLU A 121 -2.60 -16.00 -11.16
CA GLU A 121 -3.17 -16.73 -12.28
C GLU A 121 -4.05 -17.91 -11.82
N ALA A 122 -3.57 -18.69 -10.83
CA ALA A 122 -4.29 -19.85 -10.33
C ALA A 122 -5.61 -19.50 -9.60
N ASN A 123 -5.72 -18.28 -9.07
CA ASN A 123 -6.87 -17.84 -8.28
C ASN A 123 -7.68 -16.71 -8.95
N GLY A 124 -7.34 -16.34 -10.18
CA GLY A 124 -8.05 -15.31 -10.95
C GLY A 124 -7.88 -13.89 -10.42
N PHE A 125 -6.71 -13.59 -9.83
CA PHE A 125 -6.35 -12.24 -9.42
C PHE A 125 -5.73 -11.48 -10.59
N GLU A 126 -6.05 -10.20 -10.65
CA GLU A 126 -5.28 -9.24 -11.41
C GLU A 126 -4.05 -8.83 -10.59
N LEU A 127 -2.85 -8.90 -11.16
CA LEU A 127 -1.61 -8.57 -10.46
C LEU A 127 -1.09 -7.20 -10.90
N HIS A 128 -0.75 -6.35 -9.93
CA HIS A 128 -0.08 -5.07 -10.15
C HIS A 128 1.37 -5.14 -9.66
N GLY A 129 2.31 -4.72 -10.50
CA GLY A 129 3.73 -4.68 -10.18
C GLY A 129 4.09 -3.44 -9.38
N HIS A 130 4.70 -3.65 -8.21
CA HIS A 130 5.15 -2.59 -7.30
C HIS A 130 6.58 -2.93 -6.83
N THR A 131 7.61 -2.18 -7.22
CA THR A 131 7.63 -1.05 -8.15
C THR A 131 8.96 -1.05 -8.90
N LEU A 132 9.01 -0.49 -10.10
CA LEU A 132 10.21 -0.51 -10.94
C LEU A 132 11.26 0.49 -10.46
N LEU A 133 10.86 1.71 -10.11
CA LEU A 133 11.78 2.76 -9.69
C LEU A 133 11.31 3.40 -8.39
N TRP A 134 12.12 3.28 -7.34
CA TRP A 134 11.84 3.91 -6.05
C TRP A 134 13.11 4.26 -5.28
N HIS A 135 13.16 5.48 -4.73
CA HIS A 135 14.32 5.97 -3.99
C HIS A 135 14.63 5.13 -2.73
N SER A 136 13.62 4.55 -2.07
CA SER A 136 13.80 3.77 -0.84
C SER A 136 14.25 2.32 -1.07
N SER A 137 14.19 1.84 -2.31
CA SER A 137 14.46 0.44 -2.66
C SER A 137 15.20 0.35 -4.01
N THR A 138 16.32 1.05 -4.11
CA THR A 138 17.24 1.01 -5.25
C THR A 138 18.66 0.66 -4.76
N PRO A 139 19.29 -0.41 -5.26
CA PRO A 139 20.70 -0.72 -4.98
C PRO A 139 21.67 0.34 -5.50
N ASP A 140 22.78 0.55 -4.78
CA ASP A 140 23.72 1.65 -5.08
C ASP A 140 24.38 1.57 -6.46
N TYR A 141 24.47 0.38 -7.07
CA TYR A 141 25.15 0.22 -8.37
C TYR A 141 24.45 0.98 -9.50
N PHE A 142 23.15 1.27 -9.35
CA PHE A 142 22.38 2.07 -10.31
C PHE A 142 22.94 3.49 -10.47
N PHE A 143 23.53 4.06 -9.41
CA PHE A 143 24.01 5.44 -9.38
C PHE A 143 25.49 5.59 -9.79
N LEU A 144 26.17 4.50 -10.12
CA LEU A 144 27.60 4.52 -10.44
C LEU A 144 27.84 4.75 -11.93
N GLY A 145 28.72 5.70 -12.24
CA GLY A 145 29.18 5.97 -13.60
C GLY A 145 28.73 7.33 -14.12
N SER A 146 28.83 7.50 -15.43
CA SER A 146 28.29 8.64 -16.18
C SER A 146 26.76 8.56 -16.27
N LYS A 147 26.12 9.69 -16.59
CA LYS A 147 24.67 9.76 -16.83
C LYS A 147 24.18 8.74 -17.86
N ASP A 148 24.96 8.49 -18.92
CA ASP A 148 24.61 7.50 -19.95
C ASP A 148 24.70 6.05 -19.45
N GLU A 149 25.66 5.75 -18.57
CA GLU A 149 25.76 4.44 -17.91
C GLU A 149 24.60 4.22 -16.93
N ILE A 150 24.24 5.24 -16.14
CA ILE A 150 23.08 5.22 -15.24
C ILE A 150 21.79 4.99 -16.04
N LYS A 151 21.60 5.75 -17.13
CA LYS A 151 20.47 5.55 -18.05
C LYS A 151 20.40 4.12 -18.56
N THR A 152 21.53 3.60 -19.04
CA THR A 152 21.62 2.24 -19.60
C THR A 152 21.25 1.19 -18.55
N LYS A 153 21.76 1.32 -17.32
CA LYS A 153 21.42 0.41 -16.21
C LYS A 153 19.94 0.43 -15.89
N LEU A 154 19.34 1.63 -15.77
CA LEU A 154 17.91 1.76 -15.49
C LEU A 154 17.06 1.15 -16.60
N GLN A 155 17.33 1.50 -17.86
CA GLN A 155 16.55 0.99 -19.00
C GLN A 155 16.70 -0.52 -19.16
N ASN A 156 17.90 -1.06 -18.97
CA ASN A 156 18.12 -2.52 -18.99
C ASN A 156 17.34 -3.20 -17.88
N TYR A 157 17.43 -2.71 -16.64
CA TYR A 157 16.68 -3.26 -15.51
C TYR A 157 15.17 -3.25 -15.79
N VAL A 158 14.60 -2.10 -16.14
CA VAL A 158 13.16 -1.99 -16.41
C VAL A 158 12.74 -2.93 -17.55
N THR A 159 13.53 -2.99 -18.63
CA THR A 159 13.23 -3.85 -19.77
C THR A 159 13.24 -5.32 -19.38
N GLU A 160 14.26 -5.79 -18.64
CA GLU A 160 14.36 -7.18 -18.20
C GLU A 160 13.20 -7.58 -17.28
N VAL A 161 12.88 -6.74 -16.29
CA VAL A 161 11.77 -7.01 -15.35
C VAL A 161 10.43 -7.04 -16.07
N VAL A 162 10.11 -6.02 -16.85
CA VAL A 162 8.82 -5.92 -17.54
C VAL A 162 8.70 -7.02 -18.61
N THR A 163 9.78 -7.35 -19.31
CA THR A 163 9.78 -8.45 -20.30
C THR A 163 9.54 -9.81 -19.64
N HIS A 164 10.16 -10.07 -18.47
CA HIS A 164 9.98 -11.33 -17.74
C HIS A 164 8.51 -11.55 -17.31
N PHE A 165 7.84 -10.48 -16.88
CA PHE A 165 6.45 -10.50 -16.42
C PHE A 165 5.40 -10.13 -17.47
N LYS A 166 5.83 -9.93 -18.73
CA LYS A 166 4.98 -9.49 -19.84
C LYS A 166 3.71 -10.32 -19.97
N GLY A 167 2.57 -9.65 -20.04
CA GLY A 167 1.25 -10.28 -20.16
C GLY A 167 0.73 -11.00 -18.90
N LYS A 168 1.49 -10.97 -17.79
CA LYS A 168 1.09 -11.56 -16.50
C LYS A 168 0.82 -10.49 -15.43
N VAL A 169 1.47 -9.34 -15.55
CA VAL A 169 1.24 -8.16 -14.71
C VAL A 169 0.40 -7.16 -15.49
N HIS A 170 -0.75 -6.76 -14.93
CA HIS A 170 -1.73 -5.91 -15.61
C HIS A 170 -1.29 -4.44 -15.65
N SER A 171 -0.71 -3.96 -14.54
CA SER A 171 -0.16 -2.62 -14.47
C SER A 171 1.12 -2.55 -13.65
N TRP A 172 1.93 -1.54 -13.91
CA TRP A 172 3.15 -1.24 -13.18
C TRP A 172 3.08 0.13 -12.53
N HIS A 173 3.44 0.19 -11.24
CA HIS A 173 4.01 1.40 -10.69
C HIS A 173 5.40 1.54 -11.29
N VAL A 174 5.54 2.40 -12.31
CA VAL A 174 6.81 2.61 -13.00
C VAL A 174 7.73 3.42 -12.12
N VAL A 175 7.20 4.50 -11.55
CA VAL A 175 7.90 5.33 -10.58
C VAL A 175 7.07 5.46 -9.31
N ASN A 176 7.73 5.34 -8.16
CA ASN A 176 7.11 5.50 -6.85
C ASN A 176 7.78 6.66 -6.11
N GLU A 177 6.96 7.53 -5.53
CA GLU A 177 7.40 8.58 -4.59
C GLU A 177 8.43 9.55 -5.17
N VAL A 178 8.19 10.03 -6.39
CA VAL A 178 9.07 10.99 -7.08
C VAL A 178 8.68 12.44 -6.81
N VAL A 179 7.54 12.69 -6.18
CA VAL A 179 7.08 14.04 -5.82
C VAL A 179 7.76 14.50 -4.53
N SER A 180 8.24 15.74 -4.52
CA SER A 180 8.82 16.36 -3.32
C SER A 180 7.78 16.56 -2.21
N ASP A 181 8.20 16.34 -0.97
CA ASP A 181 7.36 16.57 0.22
C ASP A 181 7.26 18.06 0.60
N SER A 182 8.05 18.95 -0.02
CA SER A 182 8.03 20.39 0.26
C SER A 182 8.23 21.22 -1.00
N ALA A 183 7.30 22.15 -1.26
CA ALA A 183 7.45 23.16 -2.30
C ALA A 183 8.71 24.05 -2.16
N SER A 184 9.37 24.04 -0.99
CA SER A 184 10.62 24.78 -0.78
C SER A 184 11.88 24.04 -1.24
N GLU A 185 11.79 22.76 -1.61
CA GLU A 185 12.92 22.04 -2.18
C GLU A 185 13.36 22.68 -3.50
N THR A 186 14.67 22.85 -3.70
CA THR A 186 15.20 23.47 -4.92
C THR A 186 14.95 22.63 -6.18
N THR A 187 14.60 21.36 -6.01
CA THR A 187 14.26 20.42 -7.08
C THR A 187 12.76 20.27 -7.28
N ALA A 188 11.92 20.94 -6.46
CA ALA A 188 10.47 20.88 -6.58
C ALA A 188 10.03 21.22 -8.02
N PRO A 189 9.05 20.51 -8.61
CA PRO A 189 8.15 19.55 -7.94
C PRO A 189 8.76 18.17 -7.65
N TYR A 190 9.95 17.88 -8.16
CA TYR A 190 10.61 16.58 -8.04
C TYR A 190 11.37 16.41 -6.72
N ARG A 191 11.32 15.19 -6.15
CA ARG A 191 12.08 14.79 -4.97
C ARG A 191 13.59 14.84 -5.25
N ASN A 192 14.36 15.42 -4.33
CA ASN A 192 15.83 15.41 -4.37
C ASN A 192 16.44 14.05 -3.97
N SER A 193 16.07 12.98 -4.68
CA SER A 193 16.54 11.60 -4.44
C SER A 193 17.97 11.35 -4.95
N ASP A 194 18.57 10.22 -4.58
CA ASP A 194 19.85 9.76 -5.16
C ASP A 194 19.78 9.63 -6.70
N TRP A 195 18.61 9.23 -7.24
CA TRP A 195 18.34 9.24 -8.67
C TRP A 195 18.45 10.65 -9.26
N TYR A 196 17.77 11.63 -8.67
CA TYR A 196 17.82 13.01 -9.13
C TYR A 196 19.23 13.59 -9.04
N GLN A 197 19.94 13.32 -7.95
CA GLN A 197 21.31 13.81 -7.72
C GLN A 197 22.32 13.18 -8.70
N ALA A 198 22.23 11.87 -8.94
CA ALA A 198 23.13 11.16 -9.83
C ALA A 198 22.93 11.53 -11.31
N VAL A 199 21.68 11.81 -11.70
CA VAL A 199 21.32 12.19 -13.09
C VAL A 199 21.43 13.71 -13.32
N GLY A 200 21.23 14.51 -12.27
CA GLY A 200 21.18 15.97 -12.31
C GLY A 200 19.84 16.56 -12.78
N SER A 201 18.85 15.72 -13.05
CA SER A 201 17.51 16.09 -13.53
C SER A 201 16.51 14.96 -13.29
N ALA A 202 15.23 15.20 -13.58
CA ALA A 202 14.15 14.23 -13.48
C ALA A 202 14.03 13.27 -14.69
N GLU A 203 14.92 13.34 -15.68
CA GLU A 203 14.84 12.54 -16.93
C GLU A 203 14.86 11.02 -16.70
N TYR A 204 15.32 10.55 -15.53
CA TYR A 204 15.27 9.13 -15.18
C TYR A 204 13.84 8.58 -15.10
N ILE A 205 12.85 9.44 -14.82
CA ILE A 205 11.44 9.08 -14.82
C ILE A 205 11.01 8.70 -16.24
N ASP A 206 11.36 9.54 -17.22
CA ASP A 206 11.07 9.31 -18.63
C ASP A 206 11.67 7.98 -19.11
N TRP A 207 12.95 7.73 -18.79
CA TRP A 207 13.65 6.53 -19.21
C TRP A 207 12.97 5.25 -18.70
N ALA A 208 12.41 5.29 -17.49
CA ALA A 208 11.68 4.18 -16.90
C ALA A 208 10.35 3.93 -17.62
N PHE A 209 9.55 4.98 -17.88
CA PHE A 209 8.29 4.86 -18.61
C PHE A 209 8.50 4.39 -20.06
N GLU A 210 9.46 4.97 -20.77
CA GLU A 210 9.80 4.58 -22.14
C GLU A 210 10.24 3.10 -22.22
N ALA A 211 11.11 2.67 -21.29
CA ALA A 211 11.56 1.28 -21.24
C ALA A 211 10.43 0.31 -20.89
N ALA A 212 9.59 0.66 -19.92
CA ALA A 212 8.44 -0.17 -19.52
C ALA A 212 7.45 -0.34 -20.68
N HIS A 213 7.08 0.76 -21.34
CA HIS A 213 6.17 0.72 -22.48
C HIS A 213 6.76 -0.04 -23.67
N ALA A 214 8.05 0.10 -23.95
CA ALA A 214 8.71 -0.64 -25.03
C ALA A 214 8.73 -2.16 -24.75
N ALA A 215 8.92 -2.55 -23.48
CA ALA A 215 8.96 -3.95 -23.08
C ALA A 215 7.56 -4.59 -23.11
N ASP A 216 6.54 -3.92 -22.54
CA ASP A 216 5.15 -4.36 -22.57
C ASP A 216 4.18 -3.21 -22.87
N PRO A 217 3.84 -2.97 -24.16
CA PRO A 217 2.93 -1.90 -24.55
C PRO A 217 1.49 -2.08 -24.05
N ASP A 218 1.11 -3.31 -23.65
CA ASP A 218 -0.24 -3.63 -23.20
C ASP A 218 -0.43 -3.40 -21.69
N ALA A 219 0.66 -3.21 -20.93
CA ALA A 219 0.60 -2.93 -19.49
C ALA A 219 0.27 -1.46 -19.22
N LEU A 220 -0.61 -1.21 -18.24
CA LEU A 220 -0.89 0.15 -17.77
C LEU A 220 0.28 0.66 -16.91
N LEU A 221 0.68 1.92 -17.09
CA LEU A 221 1.89 2.48 -16.49
C LEU A 221 1.53 3.66 -15.59
N PHE A 222 1.94 3.59 -14.32
CA PHE A 222 1.50 4.50 -13.27
C PHE A 222 2.68 5.25 -12.63
N ILE A 223 2.43 6.50 -12.27
CA ILE A 223 3.10 7.17 -11.15
C ILE A 223 2.31 6.85 -9.88
N ASN A 224 2.99 6.39 -8.82
CA ASN A 224 2.36 6.05 -7.54
C ASN A 224 2.93 6.92 -6.41
N GLU A 225 2.05 7.52 -5.60
CA GLU A 225 2.46 8.54 -4.63
C GLU A 225 1.57 8.55 -3.37
N TYR A 226 2.16 8.82 -2.20
CA TYR A 226 1.42 9.08 -0.97
C TYR A 226 1.10 10.56 -0.80
N ASN A 227 0.17 10.88 0.11
CA ASN A 227 -0.19 12.24 0.47
C ASN A 227 -0.82 13.05 -0.68
N THR A 228 -1.32 12.37 -1.72
CA THR A 228 -2.02 13.00 -2.86
C THR A 228 -3.35 13.64 -2.46
N GLU A 229 -3.89 13.21 -1.33
CA GLU A 229 -5.07 13.76 -0.65
C GLU A 229 -4.80 15.15 -0.05
N PHE A 230 -3.53 15.53 0.15
CA PHE A 230 -3.15 16.87 0.61
C PHE A 230 -2.89 17.80 -0.58
N GLU A 231 -3.62 18.91 -0.62
CA GLU A 231 -3.65 19.85 -1.74
C GLU A 231 -2.26 20.31 -2.20
N ASP A 232 -1.36 20.57 -1.25
CA ASP A 232 0.00 21.03 -1.55
C ASP A 232 0.81 20.00 -2.36
N LYS A 233 0.85 18.73 -1.89
CA LYS A 233 1.58 17.67 -2.60
C LYS A 233 0.85 17.24 -3.87
N ARG A 234 -0.49 17.27 -3.87
CA ARG A 234 -1.33 17.04 -5.05
C ARG A 234 -0.98 18.01 -6.19
N GLY A 235 -0.82 19.29 -5.89
CA GLY A 235 -0.46 20.29 -6.90
C GLY A 235 0.85 19.95 -7.62
N ARG A 236 1.88 19.55 -6.87
CA ARG A 236 3.16 19.11 -7.44
C ARG A 236 3.06 17.82 -8.26
N LEU A 237 2.23 16.86 -7.81
CA LEU A 237 1.96 15.66 -8.60
C LEU A 237 1.32 16.01 -9.95
N ILE A 238 0.33 16.91 -9.95
CA ILE A 238 -0.35 17.39 -11.16
C ILE A 238 0.66 18.05 -12.11
N GLU A 239 1.53 18.93 -11.61
CA GLU A 239 2.60 19.55 -12.42
C GLU A 239 3.51 18.50 -13.09
N ILE A 240 3.85 17.42 -12.38
CA ILE A 240 4.67 16.33 -12.93
C ILE A 240 3.90 15.54 -13.99
N VAL A 241 2.64 15.19 -13.73
CA VAL A 241 1.81 14.44 -14.69
C VAL A 241 1.57 15.26 -15.97
N GLU A 242 1.30 16.56 -15.84
CA GLU A 242 1.16 17.47 -16.98
C GLU A 242 2.45 17.53 -17.82
N ASP A 243 3.62 17.70 -17.18
CA ASP A 243 4.93 17.71 -17.87
C ASP A 243 5.22 16.40 -18.61
N LEU A 244 4.89 15.24 -18.00
CA LEU A 244 5.07 13.93 -18.64
C LEU A 244 4.16 13.80 -19.88
N LEU A 245 2.90 14.20 -19.78
CA LEU A 245 1.95 14.16 -20.89
C LEU A 245 2.35 15.11 -22.03
N ASP A 246 2.77 16.33 -21.72
CA ASP A 246 3.24 17.32 -22.70
C ASP A 246 4.45 16.82 -23.50
N ARG A 247 5.30 16.02 -22.85
CA ARG A 247 6.48 15.39 -23.47
C ARG A 247 6.17 14.04 -24.12
N ASN A 248 4.90 13.61 -24.14
CA ASN A 248 4.42 12.35 -24.70
C ASN A 248 5.04 11.11 -24.03
N ILE A 249 5.32 11.17 -22.72
CA ILE A 249 5.72 10.00 -21.95
C ILE A 249 4.49 9.07 -21.77
N PRO A 250 4.65 7.74 -21.94
CA PRO A 250 3.53 6.79 -21.90
C PRO A 250 3.05 6.51 -20.48
N ILE A 251 2.38 7.50 -19.88
CA ILE A 251 1.66 7.37 -18.60
C ILE A 251 0.19 7.04 -18.87
N HIS A 252 -0.35 6.07 -18.13
CA HIS A 252 -1.73 5.60 -18.28
C HIS A 252 -2.58 5.84 -17.03
N GLY A 253 -1.97 6.10 -15.87
CA GLY A 253 -2.73 6.39 -14.67
C GLY A 253 -1.92 6.95 -13.50
N VAL A 254 -2.66 7.31 -12.46
CA VAL A 254 -2.15 7.83 -11.18
C VAL A 254 -2.56 6.87 -10.06
N GLY A 255 -1.57 6.47 -9.27
CA GLY A 255 -1.74 5.67 -8.06
C GLY A 255 -1.74 6.57 -6.83
N HIS A 256 -2.81 6.51 -6.06
CA HIS A 256 -2.95 7.17 -4.76
C HIS A 256 -2.73 6.12 -3.67
N GLN A 257 -1.60 6.18 -2.95
CA GLN A 257 -1.31 5.18 -1.91
C GLN A 257 -2.40 5.18 -0.84
N CYS A 258 -2.86 6.36 -0.41
CA CYS A 258 -3.87 6.53 0.65
C CYS A 258 -3.49 5.82 1.96
N HIS A 259 -2.27 6.08 2.44
CA HIS A 259 -1.88 5.83 3.82
C HIS A 259 -2.49 6.90 4.73
N LEU A 260 -3.71 6.65 5.19
CA LEU A 260 -4.50 7.61 5.94
C LEU A 260 -4.30 7.45 7.45
N ASP A 261 -4.74 8.46 8.19
CA ASP A 261 -5.04 8.35 9.60
C ASP A 261 -6.47 8.82 9.92
N TYR A 262 -6.88 8.67 11.19
CA TYR A 262 -8.25 9.00 11.61
C TYR A 262 -8.63 10.47 11.43
N ARG A 263 -7.66 11.38 11.24
CA ARG A 263 -7.88 12.82 11.05
C ARG A 263 -8.17 13.15 9.59
N ASP A 264 -7.82 12.25 8.67
CA ASP A 264 -8.07 12.47 7.25
C ASP A 264 -9.56 12.35 6.93
N ALA A 265 -9.97 13.07 5.89
CA ALA A 265 -11.34 13.08 5.42
C ALA A 265 -11.45 12.37 4.08
N ALA A 266 -12.50 11.58 3.91
CA ALA A 266 -12.82 10.95 2.63
C ALA A 266 -12.84 11.97 1.47
N SER A 267 -13.37 13.17 1.72
CA SER A 267 -13.41 14.25 0.72
C SER A 267 -12.03 14.65 0.18
N SER A 268 -10.97 14.56 0.99
CA SER A 268 -9.61 14.92 0.57
C SER A 268 -9.08 13.94 -0.48
N VAL A 269 -9.27 12.63 -0.24
CA VAL A 269 -8.95 11.56 -1.21
C VAL A 269 -9.78 11.71 -2.47
N LEU A 270 -11.09 11.91 -2.33
CA LEU A 270 -11.98 12.08 -3.47
C LEU A 270 -11.61 13.29 -4.33
N SER A 271 -11.18 14.39 -3.69
CA SER A 271 -10.68 15.58 -4.40
C SER A 271 -9.37 15.32 -5.14
N ALA A 272 -8.56 14.36 -4.70
CA ALA A 272 -7.34 13.97 -5.40
C ALA A 272 -7.65 13.27 -6.72
N ILE A 273 -8.63 12.37 -6.71
CA ILE A 273 -9.11 11.68 -7.91
C ILE A 273 -9.77 12.68 -8.85
N ASP A 274 -10.65 13.55 -8.33
CA ASP A 274 -11.35 14.56 -9.13
C ASP A 274 -10.36 15.48 -9.86
N ALA A 275 -9.25 15.84 -9.21
CA ALA A 275 -8.23 16.68 -9.84
C ALA A 275 -7.54 16.00 -11.03
N VAL A 276 -7.32 14.68 -10.98
CA VAL A 276 -6.80 13.92 -12.12
C VAL A 276 -7.87 13.82 -13.22
N ASP A 277 -9.10 13.47 -12.86
CA ASP A 277 -10.22 13.33 -13.80
C ASP A 277 -10.53 14.62 -14.57
N ASP A 278 -10.51 15.76 -13.88
CA ASP A 278 -10.84 17.07 -14.44
C ASP A 278 -9.76 17.60 -15.38
N LEU A 279 -8.49 17.24 -15.16
CA LEU A 279 -7.34 17.77 -15.89
C LEU A 279 -6.84 16.84 -16.99
N PHE A 280 -6.92 15.52 -16.79
CA PHE A 280 -6.22 14.54 -17.62
C PHE A 280 -7.17 13.49 -18.18
N ALA A 281 -7.84 13.84 -19.28
CA ALA A 281 -8.69 12.90 -19.99
C ALA A 281 -7.91 11.65 -20.43
N GLY A 282 -8.37 10.47 -20.03
CA GLY A 282 -7.81 9.17 -20.43
C GLY A 282 -6.83 8.56 -19.44
N LEU A 283 -6.46 9.27 -18.36
CA LEU A 283 -5.80 8.63 -17.22
C LEU A 283 -6.82 7.91 -16.35
N VAL A 284 -6.43 6.76 -15.80
CA VAL A 284 -7.19 6.04 -14.78
C VAL A 284 -6.58 6.25 -13.40
N ASN A 285 -7.39 6.12 -12.35
CA ASN A 285 -6.98 6.28 -10.96
C ASN A 285 -7.00 4.93 -10.25
N HIS A 286 -5.94 4.60 -9.53
CA HIS A 286 -5.93 3.49 -8.60
C HIS A 286 -5.79 4.02 -7.18
N ILE A 287 -6.58 3.48 -6.25
CA ILE A 287 -6.15 3.48 -4.85
C ILE A 287 -5.28 2.25 -4.64
N THR A 288 -4.04 2.43 -4.21
CA THR A 288 -3.01 1.39 -4.34
C THR A 288 -2.63 0.75 -3.02
N GLU A 289 -2.63 1.49 -1.90
CA GLU A 289 -2.01 1.06 -0.64
C GLU A 289 -2.88 1.45 0.58
N MET A 290 -4.20 1.37 0.43
CA MET A 290 -5.12 1.93 1.41
C MET A 290 -4.96 1.26 2.77
N ASP A 291 -4.65 2.06 3.78
CA ASP A 291 -4.72 1.71 5.18
C ASP A 291 -5.07 2.96 5.99
N MET A 292 -5.59 2.79 7.21
CA MET A 292 -6.00 3.92 8.03
C MET A 292 -5.57 3.77 9.48
N SER A 293 -4.44 4.37 9.84
CA SER A 293 -3.92 4.36 11.20
C SER A 293 -4.96 4.84 12.22
N VAL A 294 -5.06 4.13 13.35
CA VAL A 294 -5.91 4.56 14.48
C VAL A 294 -5.25 5.66 15.34
N TYR A 295 -4.01 6.03 14.99
CA TYR A 295 -3.19 7.05 15.62
C TYR A 295 -3.01 8.24 14.69
N GLY A 296 -2.79 9.43 15.25
CA GLY A 296 -2.65 10.67 14.49
C GLY A 296 -1.25 11.23 14.66
N ASP A 297 -0.24 10.45 14.28
CA ASP A 297 1.15 10.82 14.54
C ASP A 297 1.57 12.06 13.74
N PRO A 298 2.36 12.96 14.34
CA PRO A 298 2.93 14.08 13.62
C PRO A 298 4.04 13.62 12.66
N GLY A 299 4.38 14.45 11.68
CA GLY A 299 5.51 14.18 10.77
C GLY A 299 6.83 13.92 11.49
N SER A 300 7.05 14.49 12.68
CA SER A 300 8.24 14.19 13.50
C SER A 300 8.30 12.72 13.91
N CYS A 301 7.17 12.07 14.21
CA CYS A 301 7.15 10.66 14.55
C CYS A 301 7.59 9.81 13.35
N TRP A 302 7.13 10.14 12.15
CA TRP A 302 7.52 9.46 10.91
C TRP A 302 8.99 9.65 10.54
N GLN A 303 9.53 10.85 10.77
CA GLN A 303 10.89 11.20 10.37
C GLN A 303 11.95 10.72 11.37
N ASN A 304 11.66 10.76 12.68
CA ASN A 304 12.67 10.54 13.72
C ASN A 304 12.12 9.88 14.99
N GLU A 305 10.96 9.25 14.92
CA GLU A 305 10.32 8.51 16.03
C GLU A 305 10.07 9.39 17.27
N THR A 306 9.90 10.72 17.08
CA THR A 306 9.59 11.66 18.18
C THR A 306 8.15 12.17 18.15
N GLY A 307 7.54 12.22 19.34
CA GLY A 307 6.18 12.73 19.52
C GLY A 307 5.08 11.79 19.01
N CYS A 308 5.38 10.50 18.87
CA CYS A 308 4.40 9.48 18.49
C CYS A 308 3.29 9.34 19.54
N ASP A 309 2.08 9.04 19.09
CA ASP A 309 0.95 8.70 19.95
C ASP A 309 1.26 7.42 20.74
N ALA A 310 0.78 7.38 21.99
CA ALA A 310 0.95 6.22 22.86
C ALA A 310 0.19 4.99 22.32
N ASP A 311 0.83 3.82 22.40
CA ASP A 311 0.24 2.55 21.96
C ASP A 311 -1.05 2.23 22.73
N PHE A 312 -2.15 2.04 21.99
CA PHE A 312 -3.41 1.54 22.54
C PHE A 312 -3.33 0.05 22.92
N GLY A 313 -2.34 -0.68 22.39
CA GLY A 313 -2.23 -2.13 22.54
C GLY A 313 -3.49 -2.83 22.05
N ALA A 314 -3.98 -3.81 22.82
CA ALA A 314 -5.22 -4.54 22.52
C ALA A 314 -6.52 -3.70 22.67
N ASN A 315 -6.45 -2.49 23.21
CA ASN A 315 -7.62 -1.73 23.67
C ASN A 315 -7.81 -0.42 22.90
N VAL A 316 -8.05 -0.51 21.59
CA VAL A 316 -8.41 0.67 20.78
C VAL A 316 -9.75 1.24 21.25
N PRO A 317 -9.88 2.56 21.44
CA PRO A 317 -11.16 3.18 21.77
C PRO A 317 -12.24 2.85 20.72
N ALA A 318 -13.42 2.42 21.16
CA ALA A 318 -14.51 2.04 20.25
C ALA A 318 -14.90 3.18 19.28
N GLU A 319 -14.88 4.43 19.76
CA GLU A 319 -15.15 5.62 18.92
C GLU A 319 -14.12 5.81 17.81
N ARG A 320 -12.87 5.35 18.00
CA ARG A 320 -11.85 5.40 16.95
C ARG A 320 -12.17 4.41 15.82
N LEU A 321 -12.61 3.21 16.16
CA LEU A 321 -13.03 2.20 15.17
C LEU A 321 -14.33 2.60 14.45
N LYS A 322 -15.26 3.29 15.14
CA LYS A 322 -16.45 3.87 14.52
C LYS A 322 -16.10 4.98 13.53
N LEU A 323 -15.19 5.89 13.92
CA LEU A 323 -14.72 6.95 13.03
C LEU A 323 -14.05 6.38 11.78
N GLN A 324 -13.14 5.41 11.97
CA GLN A 324 -12.53 4.68 10.85
C GLN A 324 -13.59 4.08 9.93
N ALA A 325 -14.60 3.39 10.49
CA ALA A 325 -15.68 2.81 9.71
C ALA A 325 -16.51 3.84 8.93
N GLN A 326 -16.75 5.02 9.53
CA GLN A 326 -17.48 6.11 8.88
C GLN A 326 -16.67 6.69 7.71
N ILE A 327 -15.36 6.93 7.90
CA ILE A 327 -14.50 7.45 6.83
C ILE A 327 -14.41 6.45 5.67
N PHE A 328 -14.23 5.15 5.94
CA PHE A 328 -14.26 4.13 4.90
C PHE A 328 -15.60 4.11 4.14
N ARG A 329 -16.73 4.20 4.84
CA ARG A 329 -18.05 4.28 4.19
C ARG A 329 -18.17 5.48 3.26
N ASP A 330 -17.78 6.66 3.74
CA ASP A 330 -17.88 7.89 2.97
C ASP A 330 -16.95 7.86 1.75
N LEU A 331 -15.75 7.31 1.93
CA LEU A 331 -14.77 7.12 0.86
C LEU A 331 -15.32 6.17 -0.21
N PHE A 332 -15.72 4.95 0.15
CA PHE A 332 -16.22 3.97 -0.81
C PHE A 332 -17.51 4.44 -1.50
N ASN A 333 -18.41 5.15 -0.81
CA ASN A 333 -19.58 5.77 -1.44
C ASN A 333 -19.20 6.84 -2.48
N GLY A 334 -18.09 7.54 -2.28
CA GLY A 334 -17.54 8.47 -3.27
C GLY A 334 -16.83 7.77 -4.43
N LEU A 335 -16.04 6.74 -4.14
CA LEU A 335 -15.28 6.00 -5.16
C LEU A 335 -16.20 5.36 -6.20
N ILE A 336 -17.33 4.78 -5.79
CA ILE A 336 -18.28 4.14 -6.74
C ILE A 336 -18.91 5.13 -7.75
N LEU A 337 -18.78 6.44 -7.52
CA LEU A 337 -19.28 7.49 -8.41
C LEU A 337 -18.21 7.99 -9.41
N ARG A 338 -16.98 7.47 -9.34
CA ARG A 338 -15.83 7.90 -10.15
C ARG A 338 -15.39 6.75 -11.06
N PRO A 339 -15.85 6.70 -12.32
CA PRO A 339 -15.60 5.57 -13.22
C PRO A 339 -14.13 5.45 -13.67
N SER A 340 -13.30 6.48 -13.46
CA SER A 340 -11.85 6.40 -13.66
C SER A 340 -11.15 5.53 -12.61
N VAL A 341 -11.81 5.25 -11.48
CA VAL A 341 -11.28 4.36 -10.44
C VAL A 341 -11.48 2.92 -10.87
N GLU A 342 -10.40 2.25 -11.26
CA GLU A 342 -10.45 0.86 -11.76
C GLU A 342 -10.03 -0.18 -10.70
N ASN A 343 -9.23 0.23 -9.71
CA ASN A 343 -8.75 -0.63 -8.65
C ASN A 343 -8.66 0.10 -7.30
N VAL A 344 -9.07 -0.59 -6.24
CA VAL A 344 -8.95 -0.14 -4.84
C VAL A 344 -8.27 -1.24 -4.04
N SER A 345 -7.01 -1.02 -3.69
CA SER A 345 -6.16 -1.97 -2.98
C SER A 345 -5.83 -1.51 -1.57
N PHE A 346 -5.80 -2.48 -0.64
CA PHE A 346 -5.37 -2.28 0.74
C PHE A 346 -3.90 -2.66 0.91
N TRP A 347 -3.16 -1.97 1.78
CA TRP A 347 -1.77 -2.34 2.10
C TRP A 347 -1.68 -3.43 3.17
N GLY A 348 -2.22 -4.59 2.79
CA GLY A 348 -2.25 -5.81 3.59
C GLY A 348 -3.66 -6.37 3.81
N VAL A 349 -3.72 -7.64 4.21
CA VAL A 349 -5.00 -8.34 4.36
C VAL A 349 -5.60 -8.16 5.76
N SER A 350 -4.78 -8.09 6.82
CA SER A 350 -5.26 -8.04 8.21
C SER A 350 -4.35 -7.22 9.11
N ASP A 351 -4.90 -6.66 10.19
CA ASP A 351 -4.17 -5.88 11.19
C ASP A 351 -2.95 -6.60 11.79
N ALA A 352 -2.92 -7.94 11.76
CA ALA A 352 -1.81 -8.73 12.27
C ALA A 352 -0.49 -8.48 11.53
N HIS A 353 -0.54 -8.12 10.25
CA HIS A 353 0.62 -8.09 9.36
C HIS A 353 0.84 -6.72 8.70
N SER A 354 0.15 -5.67 9.16
CA SER A 354 0.36 -4.34 8.62
C SER A 354 1.76 -3.82 8.96
N TRP A 355 2.44 -3.23 7.97
CA TRP A 355 3.70 -2.50 8.15
C TRP A 355 3.62 -1.40 9.22
N LEU A 356 2.41 -0.86 9.48
CA LEU A 356 2.15 0.13 10.52
C LEU A 356 2.31 -0.41 11.95
N ASN A 357 2.60 -1.70 12.10
CA ASN A 357 3.00 -2.29 13.38
C ASN A 357 4.47 -2.02 13.72
N GLU A 358 5.30 -1.68 12.73
CA GLU A 358 6.74 -1.46 12.88
C GLU A 358 7.14 -0.03 12.55
N ARG A 359 6.36 0.66 11.71
CA ARG A 359 6.56 2.05 11.30
C ARG A 359 5.33 2.90 11.66
N PRO A 360 5.50 4.14 12.11
CA PRO A 360 6.76 4.83 12.37
C PRO A 360 7.50 4.34 13.62
N THR A 361 6.82 3.62 14.51
CA THR A 361 7.39 3.04 15.73
C THR A 361 6.78 1.66 15.97
N GLU A 362 7.48 0.78 16.68
CA GLU A 362 6.97 -0.56 17.02
C GLU A 362 5.81 -0.45 18.00
N ARG A 363 4.59 -0.73 17.51
CA ARG A 363 3.36 -0.70 18.32
C ARG A 363 2.22 -1.44 17.63
N THR A 364 1.11 -1.65 18.35
CA THR A 364 -0.06 -2.30 17.76
C THR A 364 -0.91 -1.31 16.97
N ASN A 365 -1.03 -1.49 15.66
CA ASN A 365 -1.97 -0.72 14.82
C ASN A 365 -3.15 -1.58 14.35
N TYR A 366 -4.20 -0.91 13.87
CA TYR A 366 -5.46 -1.52 13.41
C TYR A 366 -5.97 -0.86 12.13
N PRO A 367 -5.20 -0.88 11.03
CA PRO A 367 -5.49 0.01 9.92
C PRO A 367 -6.31 -0.63 8.78
N LEU A 368 -6.58 -1.93 8.84
CA LEU A 368 -7.17 -2.71 7.75
C LEU A 368 -8.62 -3.13 8.05
N LEU A 369 -9.24 -3.87 7.12
CA LEU A 369 -10.63 -4.29 7.23
C LEU A 369 -10.84 -5.49 8.17
N PHE A 370 -9.79 -6.27 8.41
CA PHE A 370 -9.83 -7.49 9.21
C PHE A 370 -8.88 -7.38 10.39
N ASP A 371 -9.34 -7.84 11.55
CA ASP A 371 -8.56 -7.80 12.77
C ASP A 371 -7.45 -8.87 12.79
N ARG A 372 -6.73 -8.94 13.91
CA ARG A 372 -5.61 -9.88 14.09
C ARG A 372 -6.02 -11.36 14.15
N ASN A 373 -7.30 -11.64 14.29
CA ASN A 373 -7.90 -12.98 14.25
C ASN A 373 -8.64 -13.23 12.93
N TYR A 374 -8.39 -12.39 11.92
CA TYR A 374 -8.99 -12.44 10.58
C TYR A 374 -10.51 -12.22 10.58
N LYS A 375 -11.06 -11.59 11.62
CA LYS A 375 -12.48 -11.26 11.73
C LYS A 375 -12.76 -9.88 11.16
N ALA A 376 -13.93 -9.72 10.57
CA ALA A 376 -14.33 -8.45 9.97
C ALA A 376 -14.51 -7.36 11.03
N LYS A 377 -13.92 -6.19 10.77
CA LYS A 377 -14.07 -5.00 11.63
C LYS A 377 -15.30 -4.18 11.25
N PRO A 378 -15.71 -3.20 12.10
CA PRO A 378 -16.72 -2.21 11.73
C PRO A 378 -16.48 -1.57 10.34
N ALA A 379 -15.23 -1.29 9.97
CA ALA A 379 -14.88 -0.76 8.65
C ALA A 379 -15.29 -1.68 7.49
N PHE A 380 -15.04 -3.00 7.59
CA PHE A 380 -15.49 -3.97 6.60
C PHE A 380 -17.01 -3.94 6.44
N ARG A 381 -17.74 -3.96 7.56
CA ARG A 381 -19.20 -3.94 7.54
C ARG A 381 -19.74 -2.63 6.97
N ALA A 382 -19.07 -1.52 7.26
CA ALA A 382 -19.50 -0.20 6.82
C ALA A 382 -19.46 -0.02 5.30
N ILE A 383 -18.56 -0.72 4.62
CA ILE A 383 -18.43 -0.70 3.16
C ILE A 383 -19.20 -1.84 2.48
N THR A 384 -19.47 -2.97 3.16
CA THR A 384 -20.15 -4.13 2.55
C THR A 384 -21.65 -4.24 2.86
N ASP A 385 -22.15 -3.54 3.87
CA ASP A 385 -23.56 -3.58 4.29
C ASP A 385 -24.11 -2.15 4.46
N SER A 386 -24.96 -1.73 3.53
CA SER A 386 -25.60 -0.41 3.56
C SER A 386 -26.57 -0.21 4.73
N ASN A 387 -27.00 -1.29 5.39
CA ASN A 387 -27.85 -1.21 6.58
C ASN A 387 -27.06 -1.24 7.89
N TYR A 388 -25.73 -1.38 7.84
CA TYR A 388 -24.91 -1.40 9.05
C TYR A 388 -24.95 -0.04 9.74
N VAL A 389 -25.35 -0.02 11.01
CA VAL A 389 -25.31 1.17 11.86
C VAL A 389 -23.98 1.19 12.60
N ILE A 390 -23.21 2.27 12.42
CA ILE A 390 -21.89 2.49 13.03
C ILE A 390 -22.03 2.93 14.49
#